data_AF-R7UPW7-F1
#
_entry.id   AF-R7UPW7-F1
#
_cell.length_a   1.000
_cell.length_b   1.000
_cell.length_c   1.000
_cell.angle_alpha   90.00
_cell.angle_beta   90.00
_cell.angle_gamma   90.00
#
_symmetry.space_group_name_H-M   'P 1'
#
loop_
_entity.id
_entity.type
_entity.pdbx_description
1 polymer ?
#
loop_
_entity_poly.entity_id
_entity_poly.type
_entity_poly.pdbx_seq_one_letter_code
_entity_poly.pdbx_strand_id
1 'polypeptide(L)'
;MSFSLDHPLEKEKQDYVYCLNSSLSLHSTDYAFLLEDDAYPLDDFFPVLLDTLNHFSSSLDHTHDASPAYVKFFHPERLSTFADVVSIIELISWVLLSGTVLHVTYCCFRPLPLSTHSSWLLCLFYALLFALAINRPGLMELRRLTPSLYALLPAPSCCTPAMLFPKSSANAIVSFLQSKTCENNLGKDSILDEFLEFSNLNAYVVQPNVVMHIGMYSALRQNIVDPFLM
;
A
#
# COMPACT_ATOMS: atom_id res chain seq x y z
N MET A 1 -4.68 7.29 -36.98
CA MET A 1 -4.20 7.79 -35.67
C MET A 1 -2.69 7.69 -35.68
N SER A 2 -2.01 8.84 -35.79
CA SER A 2 -0.56 8.92 -35.67
C SER A 2 -0.20 8.86 -34.19
N PHE A 3 0.45 7.79 -33.76
CA PHE A 3 1.01 7.67 -32.41
C PHE A 3 2.15 8.69 -32.27
N SER A 4 2.05 9.65 -31.36
CA SER A 4 3.19 10.46 -30.95
C SER A 4 4.11 9.58 -30.10
N LEU A 5 5.20 9.14 -30.72
CA LEU A 5 6.13 8.14 -30.21
C LEU A 5 7.14 8.66 -29.17
N ASP A 6 7.05 9.91 -28.71
CA ASP A 6 8.21 10.58 -28.10
C ASP A 6 8.10 10.96 -26.62
N HIS A 7 7.05 10.56 -25.87
CA HIS A 7 7.00 10.78 -24.42
C HIS A 7 7.06 9.46 -23.62
N PRO A 8 8.13 9.21 -22.84
CA PRO A 8 8.30 7.96 -22.09
C PRO A 8 7.12 7.60 -21.17
N LEU A 9 6.53 8.60 -20.50
CA LEU A 9 5.35 8.40 -19.64
C LEU A 9 4.09 7.95 -20.42
N GLU A 10 3.93 8.44 -21.65
CA GLU A 10 2.79 8.04 -22.49
C GLU A 10 2.96 6.60 -22.96
N LYS A 11 4.19 6.22 -23.32
CA LYS A 11 4.52 4.83 -23.64
C LYS A 11 4.26 3.91 -22.45
N GLU A 12 4.73 4.27 -21.27
CA GLU A 12 4.50 3.52 -20.03
C GLU A 12 3.00 3.30 -19.77
N LYS A 13 2.18 4.35 -19.90
CA LYS A 13 0.73 4.24 -19.77
C LYS A 13 0.12 3.34 -20.85
N GLN A 14 0.58 3.43 -22.10
CA GLN A 14 0.10 2.59 -23.20
C GLN A 14 0.42 1.11 -22.97
N ASP A 15 1.65 0.80 -22.54
CA ASP A 15 2.07 -0.55 -22.18
C ASP A 15 1.24 -1.08 -21.00
N TYR A 16 1.00 -0.23 -19.99
CA TYR A 16 0.15 -0.55 -18.84
C TYR A 16 -1.29 -0.90 -19.25
N VAL A 17 -1.91 -0.05 -20.09
CA VAL A 17 -3.25 -0.26 -20.63
C VAL A 17 -3.31 -1.52 -21.49
N TYR A 18 -2.30 -1.77 -22.32
CA TYR A 18 -2.22 -2.95 -23.16
C TYR A 18 -2.19 -4.23 -22.31
N CYS A 19 -1.34 -4.29 -21.29
CA CYS A 19 -1.23 -5.43 -20.38
C CYS A 19 -2.52 -5.68 -19.61
N LEU A 20 -3.14 -4.62 -19.07
CA LEU A 20 -4.40 -4.73 -18.34
C LEU A 20 -5.53 -5.22 -19.26
N ASN A 21 -5.71 -4.60 -20.42
CA ASN A 21 -6.76 -4.99 -21.36
C ASN A 21 -6.58 -6.42 -21.89
N SER A 22 -5.33 -6.81 -22.20
CA SER A 22 -5.01 -8.18 -22.62
C SER A 22 -5.37 -9.20 -21.53
N SER A 23 -5.07 -8.90 -20.28
CA SER A 23 -5.40 -9.76 -19.13
C SER A 23 -6.92 -9.90 -18.91
N LEU A 24 -7.66 -8.81 -19.11
CA LEU A 24 -9.13 -8.80 -18.98
C LEU A 24 -9.85 -9.51 -20.14
N SER A 25 -9.21 -9.57 -21.32
CA SER A 25 -9.75 -10.25 -22.50
C SER A 25 -9.74 -11.78 -22.41
N LEU A 26 -8.96 -12.32 -21.47
CA LEU A 26 -8.95 -13.75 -21.17
C LEU A 26 -10.32 -14.16 -20.59
N HIS A 27 -10.86 -15.28 -21.08
CA HIS A 27 -12.13 -15.79 -20.59
C HIS A 27 -11.98 -16.15 -19.09
N SER A 28 -13.02 -15.85 -18.30
CA SER A 28 -13.12 -16.08 -16.83
C SER A 28 -12.23 -15.26 -15.88
N THR A 29 -11.66 -14.12 -16.29
CA THR A 29 -10.91 -13.25 -15.35
C THR A 29 -11.86 -12.37 -14.53
N ASP A 30 -11.90 -12.55 -13.21
CA ASP A 30 -12.61 -11.66 -12.26
C ASP A 30 -11.73 -10.56 -11.68
N TYR A 31 -10.42 -10.83 -11.57
CA TYR A 31 -9.41 -9.89 -11.10
C TYR A 31 -8.16 -9.99 -11.98
N ALA A 32 -7.54 -8.86 -12.29
CA ALA A 32 -6.25 -8.80 -12.98
C ALA A 32 -5.20 -8.22 -12.03
N PHE A 33 -4.10 -8.94 -11.83
CA PHE A 33 -2.95 -8.45 -11.07
C PHE A 33 -1.87 -8.00 -12.05
N LEU A 34 -1.51 -6.72 -12.00
CA LEU A 34 -0.40 -6.16 -12.78
C LEU A 34 0.81 -5.98 -11.86
N LEU A 35 1.93 -6.53 -12.32
CA LEU A 35 3.24 -6.41 -11.68
C LEU A 35 4.20 -5.79 -12.70
N GLU A 36 4.91 -4.74 -12.30
CA GLU A 36 5.96 -4.12 -13.11
C GLU A 36 7.21 -5.01 -13.18
N ASP A 37 8.05 -4.80 -14.19
CA ASP A 37 9.24 -5.63 -14.46
C ASP A 37 10.35 -5.44 -13.42
N ASP A 38 10.30 -4.36 -12.66
CA ASP A 38 11.21 -4.02 -11.57
C ASP A 38 10.59 -4.21 -10.17
N ALA A 39 9.61 -5.11 -10.07
CA ALA A 39 8.97 -5.49 -8.82
C ALA A 39 9.19 -6.98 -8.48
N TYR A 40 9.42 -7.26 -7.19
CA TYR A 40 9.69 -8.61 -6.67
C TYR A 40 8.70 -8.99 -5.56
N PRO A 41 7.87 -10.04 -5.76
CA PRO A 41 6.97 -10.55 -4.73
C PRO A 41 7.73 -11.15 -3.54
N LEU A 42 7.30 -10.85 -2.33
CA LEU A 42 7.83 -11.43 -1.09
C LEU A 42 7.17 -12.79 -0.78
N ASP A 43 7.74 -13.52 0.18
CA ASP A 43 7.31 -14.88 0.53
C ASP A 43 5.82 -14.98 0.96
N ASP A 44 5.29 -13.89 1.51
CA ASP A 44 3.92 -13.75 2.00
C ASP A 44 2.92 -13.26 0.92
N PHE A 45 3.38 -13.05 -0.32
CA PHE A 45 2.58 -12.50 -1.41
C PHE A 45 1.27 -13.28 -1.67
N PHE A 46 1.36 -14.57 -1.96
CA PHE A 46 0.17 -15.36 -2.31
C PHE A 46 -0.83 -15.51 -1.16
N PRO A 47 -0.41 -15.83 0.09
CA PRO A 47 -1.32 -15.85 1.24
C PRO A 47 -2.10 -14.54 1.41
N VAL A 48 -1.42 -13.40 1.29
CA VAL A 48 -2.04 -12.08 1.48
C VAL A 48 -2.92 -11.70 0.29
N LEU A 49 -2.51 -12.04 -0.94
CA LEU A 49 -3.34 -11.85 -2.14
C LEU A 49 -4.65 -12.63 -2.03
N LEU A 50 -4.60 -13.88 -1.60
CA LEU A 50 -5.79 -14.71 -1.41
C LEU A 50 -6.70 -14.18 -0.31
N ASP A 51 -6.13 -13.75 0.83
CA ASP A 51 -6.90 -13.12 1.90
C ASP A 51 -7.59 -11.84 1.43
N THR A 52 -6.87 -11.01 0.68
CA THR A 52 -7.40 -9.78 0.06
C THR A 52 -8.55 -10.08 -0.90
N LEU A 53 -8.40 -11.09 -1.76
CA LEU A 53 -9.46 -11.52 -2.68
C LEU A 53 -10.70 -12.03 -1.93
N ASN A 54 -10.50 -12.85 -0.89
CA ASN A 54 -11.58 -13.37 -0.06
C ASN A 54 -12.32 -12.25 0.68
N HIS A 55 -11.60 -11.22 1.14
CA HIS A 55 -12.17 -10.05 1.79
C HIS A 55 -13.14 -9.32 0.84
N PHE A 56 -12.72 -9.05 -0.39
CA PHE A 56 -13.57 -8.38 -1.38
C PHE A 56 -14.67 -9.28 -1.93
N SER A 57 -14.44 -10.59 -2.07
CA SER A 57 -15.49 -11.52 -2.54
C SER A 57 -16.60 -11.71 -1.51
N SER A 58 -16.27 -11.75 -0.21
CA SER A 58 -17.25 -11.91 0.87
C SER A 58 -17.98 -10.62 1.23
N SER A 59 -17.33 -9.46 1.08
CA SER A 59 -17.97 -8.15 1.31
C SER A 59 -19.08 -7.84 0.28
N LEU A 60 -19.03 -8.44 -0.91
CA LEU A 60 -20.05 -8.28 -1.95
C LEU A 60 -21.42 -8.86 -1.60
N ASP A 61 -21.51 -9.74 -0.59
CA ASP A 61 -22.77 -10.41 -0.21
C ASP A 61 -23.58 -9.66 0.86
N HIS A 62 -23.01 -8.68 1.56
CA HIS A 62 -23.66 -8.13 2.77
C HIS A 62 -23.86 -6.62 2.84
N THR A 63 -23.19 -5.81 2.03
CA THR A 63 -23.44 -4.37 1.95
C THR A 63 -23.05 -3.86 0.57
N HIS A 64 -23.82 -2.91 0.02
CA HIS A 64 -23.57 -2.20 -1.24
C HIS A 64 -22.26 -1.36 -1.27
N ASP A 65 -21.23 -1.73 -0.51
CA ASP A 65 -19.94 -1.07 -0.59
C ASP A 65 -19.23 -1.58 -1.85
N ALA A 66 -19.12 -0.67 -2.82
CA ALA A 66 -18.69 -0.95 -4.17
C ALA A 66 -17.30 -1.59 -4.18
N SER A 67 -17.10 -2.59 -5.04
CA SER A 67 -15.77 -3.15 -5.35
C SER A 67 -14.75 -2.03 -5.51
N PRO A 68 -13.52 -2.18 -4.97
CA PRO A 68 -12.53 -1.13 -5.05
C PRO A 68 -12.21 -0.80 -6.52
N ALA A 69 -11.73 0.41 -6.77
CA ALA A 69 -11.15 0.75 -8.07
C ALA A 69 -9.95 -0.14 -8.36
N TYR A 70 -9.04 -0.25 -7.38
CA TYR A 70 -7.87 -1.11 -7.39
C TYR A 70 -7.30 -1.25 -5.98
N VAL A 71 -6.39 -2.20 -5.79
CA VAL A 71 -5.66 -2.43 -4.55
C VAL A 71 -4.16 -2.48 -4.83
N LYS A 72 -3.37 -1.66 -4.13
CA LYS A 72 -1.91 -1.61 -4.22
C LYS A 72 -1.29 -2.62 -3.26
N PHE A 73 -0.24 -3.31 -3.71
CA PHE A 73 0.52 -4.30 -2.94
C PHE A 73 1.93 -3.79 -2.57
N PHE A 74 2.22 -2.53 -2.92
CA PHE A 74 3.44 -1.81 -2.61
C PHE A 74 3.14 -0.33 -2.36
N HIS A 75 3.81 0.25 -1.38
CA HIS A 75 3.92 1.68 -1.17
C HIS A 75 5.30 2.04 -0.60
N PRO A 76 5.94 3.13 -1.03
CA PRO A 76 7.29 3.48 -0.60
C PRO A 76 7.39 3.65 0.92
N GLU A 77 8.31 2.94 1.56
CA GLU A 77 8.43 2.91 3.03
C GLU A 77 8.75 4.29 3.61
N ARG A 78 9.54 5.11 2.92
CA ARG A 78 9.88 6.48 3.34
C ARG A 78 8.67 7.41 3.44
N LEU A 79 7.59 7.12 2.71
CA LEU A 79 6.35 7.90 2.74
C LEU A 79 5.40 7.39 3.84
N SER A 80 5.63 6.18 4.34
CA SER A 80 4.89 5.56 5.44
C SER A 80 5.33 6.10 6.81
N THR A 81 5.16 7.39 7.05
CA THR A 81 5.55 8.06 8.30
C THR A 81 4.39 8.13 9.31
N PHE A 82 4.68 8.47 10.57
CA PHE A 82 3.67 8.79 11.58
C PHE A 82 3.09 10.21 11.43
N ALA A 83 2.69 10.59 10.22
CA ALA A 83 2.25 11.96 9.91
C ALA A 83 0.74 12.10 9.76
N ASP A 84 0.04 11.07 9.30
CA ASP A 84 -1.41 11.09 9.16
C ASP A 84 -2.12 10.68 10.46
N VAL A 85 -3.41 11.01 10.55
CA VAL A 85 -4.24 10.77 11.75
C VAL A 85 -4.29 9.29 12.12
N VAL A 86 -4.39 8.39 11.13
CA VAL A 86 -4.49 6.95 11.37
C VAL A 86 -3.16 6.44 11.91
N SER A 87 -2.04 6.84 11.33
CA SER A 87 -0.71 6.49 11.80
C SER A 87 -0.40 7.04 13.19
N ILE A 88 -0.90 8.24 13.54
CA ILE A 88 -0.76 8.79 14.91
C ILE A 88 -1.56 7.95 15.92
N ILE A 89 -2.79 7.55 15.58
CA ILE A 89 -3.61 6.66 16.43
C ILE A 89 -2.92 5.30 16.58
N GLU A 90 -2.35 4.77 15.51
CA GLU A 90 -1.55 3.54 15.52
C GLU A 90 -0.34 3.67 16.46
N LEU A 91 0.40 4.78 16.39
CA LEU A 91 1.53 5.06 17.30
C LEU A 91 1.09 5.13 18.76
N ILE A 92 0.02 5.87 19.06
CA ILE A 92 -0.54 5.97 20.42
C ILE A 92 -0.93 4.58 20.93
N SER A 93 -1.59 3.79 20.09
CA SER A 93 -2.01 2.43 20.43
C SER A 93 -0.81 1.54 20.75
N TRP A 94 0.24 1.59 19.93
CA TRP A 94 1.50 0.88 20.16
C TRP A 94 2.17 1.29 21.46
N VAL A 95 2.28 2.59 21.73
CA VAL A 95 2.92 3.13 22.93
C VAL A 95 2.17 2.73 24.19
N LEU A 96 0.84 2.85 24.19
CA LEU A 96 0.00 2.46 25.32
C LEU A 96 0.09 0.96 25.60
N LEU A 97 0.01 0.13 24.56
CA LEU A 97 0.07 -1.32 24.71
C LEU A 97 1.46 -1.77 25.20
N SER A 98 2.52 -1.43 24.46
CA SER A 98 3.87 -1.87 24.77
C SER A 98 4.40 -1.29 26.08
N GLY A 99 4.14 -0.01 26.37
CA GLY A 99 4.54 0.61 27.63
C GLY A 99 3.79 0.03 28.84
N THR A 100 2.52 -0.34 28.69
CA THR A 100 1.77 -1.02 29.76
C THR A 100 2.29 -2.43 30.00
N VAL A 101 2.58 -3.20 28.93
CA VAL A 101 3.19 -4.54 29.04
C VAL A 101 4.55 -4.46 29.73
N LEU A 102 5.38 -3.47 29.35
CA LEU A 102 6.69 -3.24 29.97
C LEU A 102 6.55 -2.91 31.46
N HIS A 103 5.59 -2.05 31.83
CA HIS A 103 5.32 -1.70 33.22
C HIS A 103 4.86 -2.89 34.06
N VAL A 104 3.90 -3.68 33.55
CA VAL A 104 3.42 -4.90 34.24
C VAL A 104 4.59 -5.87 34.44
N THR A 105 5.39 -6.08 33.40
CA THR A 105 6.59 -6.93 33.47
C THR A 105 7.55 -6.43 34.54
N TYR A 106 7.83 -5.11 34.57
CA TYR A 106 8.67 -4.50 35.59
C TYR A 106 8.12 -4.74 37.02
N CYS A 107 6.82 -4.56 37.24
CA CYS A 107 6.18 -4.81 38.54
C CYS A 107 6.24 -6.29 38.96
N CYS A 108 6.16 -7.23 38.02
CA CYS A 108 6.30 -8.66 38.31
C CYS A 108 7.72 -9.00 38.82
N PHE A 109 8.76 -8.34 38.31
CA PHE A 109 10.16 -8.64 38.67
C PHE A 109 10.73 -7.74 39.78
N ARG A 110 10.10 -6.60 40.09
CA ARG A 110 10.51 -5.70 41.18
C ARG A 110 9.33 -5.32 42.08
N PRO A 111 9.24 -5.90 43.29
CA PRO A 111 8.15 -5.62 44.22
C PRO A 111 8.28 -4.29 45.00
N LEU A 112 9.33 -3.47 44.78
CA LEU A 112 9.54 -2.19 45.49
C LEU A 112 9.20 -0.97 44.61
N PRO A 113 8.42 0.01 45.12
CA PRO A 113 7.82 1.04 44.28
C PRO A 113 8.76 2.23 44.05
N LEU A 114 8.99 2.60 42.79
CA LEU A 114 8.79 4.00 42.42
C LEU A 114 7.29 4.31 42.51
N SER A 115 6.89 5.58 42.59
CA SER A 115 5.49 5.96 42.36
C SER A 115 4.96 5.23 41.12
N THR A 116 3.95 4.38 41.28
CA THR A 116 3.42 3.48 40.22
C THR A 116 3.02 4.26 38.97
N HIS A 117 2.55 5.49 39.16
CA HIS A 117 2.26 6.42 38.09
C HIS A 117 3.53 6.89 37.36
N SER A 118 4.59 7.25 38.10
CA SER A 118 5.86 7.69 37.52
C SER A 118 6.58 6.57 36.76
N SER A 119 6.55 5.34 37.27
CA SER A 119 7.12 4.19 36.56
C SER A 119 6.35 3.85 35.28
N TRP A 120 5.02 3.92 35.31
CA TRP A 120 4.20 3.69 34.12
C TRP A 120 4.44 4.76 33.04
N LEU A 121 4.46 6.04 33.42
CA LEU A 121 4.80 7.13 32.48
C LEU A 121 6.20 6.98 31.89
N LEU A 122 7.19 6.55 32.69
CA LEU A 122 8.54 6.28 32.21
C LEU A 122 8.55 5.13 31.19
N CYS A 123 7.79 4.06 31.42
CA CYS A 123 7.66 2.95 30.48
C CYS A 123 7.00 3.38 29.16
N LEU A 124 5.95 4.22 29.23
CA LEU A 124 5.33 4.81 28.03
C LEU A 124 6.33 5.68 27.25
N PHE A 125 7.13 6.49 27.94
CA PHE A 125 8.15 7.31 27.29
C PHE A 125 9.20 6.47 26.58
N TYR A 126 9.71 5.41 27.22
CA TYR A 126 10.63 4.47 26.56
C TYR A 126 9.99 3.74 25.38
N ALA A 127 8.72 3.31 25.50
CA ALA A 127 7.99 2.70 24.41
C ALA A 127 7.83 3.64 23.21
N LEU A 128 7.56 4.93 23.45
CA LEU A 128 7.51 5.95 22.40
C LEU A 128 8.88 6.11 21.71
N LEU A 129 9.96 6.25 22.47
CA LEU A 129 11.30 6.38 21.90
C LEU A 129 11.68 5.14 21.06
N PHE A 130 11.30 3.95 21.53
CA PHE A 130 11.53 2.70 20.81
C PHE A 130 10.73 2.64 19.50
N ALA A 131 9.44 2.98 19.54
CA ALA A 131 8.58 3.03 18.36
C ALA A 131 9.10 4.04 17.31
N LEU A 132 9.56 5.22 17.75
CA LEU A 132 10.15 6.22 16.88
C LEU A 132 11.51 5.78 16.31
N ALA A 133 12.31 5.02 17.07
CA ALA A 133 13.59 4.51 16.60
C ALA A 133 13.46 3.41 15.54
N ILE A 134 12.46 2.53 15.66
CA ILE A 134 12.16 1.49 14.66
C ILE A 134 11.47 2.07 13.43
N ASN A 135 10.76 3.18 13.61
CA ASN A 135 9.91 3.81 12.60
C ASN A 135 8.68 2.97 12.25
N ARG A 136 7.70 3.57 11.56
CA ARG A 136 6.42 2.92 11.26
C ARG A 136 6.57 1.63 10.44
N PRO A 137 7.32 1.59 9.30
CA PRO A 137 7.45 0.37 8.52
C PRO A 137 7.97 -0.81 9.34
N GLY A 138 8.98 -0.58 10.20
CA GLY A 138 9.52 -1.63 11.05
C GLY A 138 8.53 -2.16 12.11
N LEU A 139 7.64 -1.32 12.64
CA LEU A 139 6.56 -1.82 13.52
C LEU A 139 5.52 -2.63 12.77
N MET A 140 5.28 -2.31 11.49
CA MET A 140 4.29 -2.99 10.66
C MET A 140 4.72 -4.39 10.27
N GLU A 141 6.01 -4.70 10.30
CA GLU A 141 6.54 -6.06 10.09
C GLU A 141 5.93 -7.07 11.08
N LEU A 142 5.47 -6.63 12.26
CA LEU A 142 4.74 -7.49 13.20
C LEU A 142 3.40 -8.01 12.64
N ARG A 143 2.82 -7.36 11.63
CA ARG A 143 1.61 -7.83 10.95
C ARG A 143 1.87 -9.04 10.05
N ARG A 144 3.13 -9.32 9.67
CA ARG A 144 3.47 -10.48 8.83
C ARG A 144 3.26 -11.84 9.50
N LEU A 145 2.92 -11.85 10.80
CA LEU A 145 2.66 -13.09 11.54
C LEU A 145 1.50 -13.91 10.98
N THR A 146 0.49 -13.27 10.39
CA THR A 146 -0.62 -13.95 9.71
C THR A 146 -1.24 -13.02 8.66
N PRO A 147 -1.70 -13.53 7.50
CA PRO A 147 -2.35 -12.71 6.46
C PRO A 147 -3.49 -11.82 6.97
N SER A 148 -4.24 -12.31 7.94
CA SER A 148 -5.37 -11.58 8.55
C SER A 148 -4.98 -10.35 9.37
N LEU A 149 -3.69 -10.16 9.67
CA LEU A 149 -3.19 -8.96 10.38
C LEU A 149 -2.76 -7.85 9.42
N TYR A 150 -2.73 -8.11 8.10
CA TYR A 150 -2.44 -7.08 7.12
C TYR A 150 -3.59 -6.07 7.11
N ALA A 151 -3.22 -4.80 7.05
CA ALA A 151 -4.18 -3.72 7.00
C ALA A 151 -4.50 -3.40 5.53
N LEU A 152 -5.79 -3.24 5.24
CA LEU A 152 -6.27 -2.57 4.04
C LEU A 152 -6.59 -1.12 4.42
N LEU A 153 -5.80 -0.19 3.89
CA LEU A 153 -5.93 1.24 4.17
C LEU A 153 -6.22 2.00 2.88
N PRO A 154 -6.79 3.21 2.92
CA PRO A 154 -6.94 4.04 1.73
C PRO A 154 -5.60 4.20 1.00
N ALA A 155 -5.61 3.98 -0.32
CA ALA A 155 -4.40 4.07 -1.12
C ALA A 155 -3.91 5.53 -1.18
N PRO A 156 -2.64 5.80 -0.82
CA PRO A 156 -2.06 7.11 -1.06
C PRO A 156 -1.80 7.33 -2.57
N SER A 157 -1.73 8.60 -2.97
CA SER A 157 -1.21 9.02 -4.26
C SER A 157 0.23 8.55 -4.43
N CYS A 158 0.54 7.99 -5.61
CA CYS A 158 1.80 7.36 -6.05
C CYS A 158 1.79 5.84 -6.15
N CYS A 159 2.47 5.44 -7.21
CA CYS A 159 3.22 4.23 -7.42
C CYS A 159 2.33 3.03 -7.75
N THR A 160 2.69 2.36 -8.84
CA THR A 160 1.91 1.30 -9.47
C THR A 160 2.67 -0.02 -9.72
N PRO A 161 3.76 -0.36 -8.98
CA PRO A 161 4.56 -1.55 -9.29
C PRO A 161 3.84 -2.86 -9.06
N ALA A 162 2.81 -2.87 -8.21
CA ALA A 162 2.02 -4.06 -7.92
C ALA A 162 0.58 -3.67 -7.61
N MET A 163 -0.33 -3.93 -8.54
CA MET A 163 -1.73 -3.53 -8.44
C MET A 163 -2.70 -4.63 -8.83
N LEU A 164 -3.72 -4.82 -8.00
CA LEU A 164 -4.85 -5.70 -8.25
C LEU A 164 -6.06 -4.88 -8.71
N PHE A 165 -6.66 -5.27 -9.84
CA PHE A 165 -7.84 -4.64 -10.40
C PHE A 165 -9.02 -5.61 -10.47
N PRO A 166 -10.16 -5.30 -9.83
CA PRO A 166 -11.41 -6.01 -10.10
C PRO A 166 -11.89 -5.73 -11.52
N LYS A 167 -12.37 -6.76 -12.23
CA LYS A 167 -12.86 -6.62 -13.63
C LYS A 167 -13.92 -5.53 -13.78
N SER A 168 -14.79 -5.37 -12.77
CA SER A 168 -15.86 -4.36 -12.73
C SER A 168 -15.33 -2.94 -12.91
N SER A 169 -14.20 -2.63 -12.26
CA SER A 169 -13.59 -1.29 -12.25
C SER A 169 -12.52 -1.15 -13.33
N ALA A 170 -11.83 -2.24 -13.66
CA ALA A 170 -10.69 -2.25 -14.59
C ALA A 170 -11.04 -1.76 -15.99
N ASN A 171 -12.20 -2.14 -16.54
CA ASN A 171 -12.64 -1.69 -17.87
C ASN A 171 -12.86 -0.16 -17.91
N ALA A 172 -13.40 0.41 -16.83
CA ALA A 172 -13.60 1.85 -16.70
C ALA A 172 -12.25 2.57 -16.60
N ILE A 173 -11.32 2.03 -15.82
CA ILE A 173 -9.95 2.55 -15.68
C ILE A 173 -9.21 2.52 -17.02
N VAL A 174 -9.27 1.41 -17.76
CA VAL A 174 -8.67 1.30 -19.10
C VAL A 174 -9.21 2.38 -20.03
N SER A 175 -10.53 2.55 -20.06
CA SER A 175 -11.18 3.56 -20.90
C SER A 175 -10.77 4.98 -20.49
N PHE A 176 -10.63 5.24 -19.18
CA PHE A 176 -10.21 6.54 -18.65
C PHE A 176 -8.74 6.85 -18.97
N LEU A 177 -7.83 5.89 -18.77
CA LEU A 177 -6.42 6.01 -19.11
C LEU A 177 -6.22 6.26 -20.62
N GLN A 178 -7.01 5.61 -21.47
CA GLN A 178 -6.98 5.83 -22.93
C GLN A 178 -7.51 7.22 -23.35
N SER A 179 -8.41 7.80 -22.56
CA SER A 179 -9.00 9.12 -22.84
C SER A 179 -8.09 10.30 -22.52
N LYS A 180 -6.98 10.04 -21.82
CA LYS A 180 -6.01 11.04 -21.34
C LYS A 180 -4.66 10.82 -22.01
N THR A 181 -3.90 11.90 -22.20
CA THR A 181 -2.52 11.83 -22.69
C THR A 181 -1.57 12.17 -21.54
N CYS A 182 -0.53 11.37 -21.33
CA CYS A 182 0.53 11.69 -20.38
C CYS A 182 1.51 12.68 -21.01
N GLU A 183 1.73 13.80 -20.34
CA GLU A 183 2.68 14.84 -20.72
C GLU A 183 3.37 15.37 -19.46
N ASN A 184 4.64 15.78 -19.56
CA ASN A 184 5.42 16.54 -18.56
C ASN A 184 4.79 16.66 -17.15
N ASN A 185 5.24 15.81 -16.21
CA ASN A 185 4.76 15.67 -14.81
C ASN A 185 3.39 15.00 -14.61
N LEU A 186 2.63 14.71 -15.67
CA LEU A 186 1.40 13.91 -15.61
C LEU A 186 1.69 12.47 -16.05
N GLY A 187 2.02 11.62 -15.07
CA GLY A 187 2.18 10.18 -15.28
C GLY A 187 0.85 9.42 -15.15
N LYS A 188 0.88 8.12 -15.44
CA LYS A 188 -0.28 7.23 -15.28
C LYS A 188 -0.84 7.26 -13.84
N ASP A 189 0.04 7.36 -12.84
CA ASP A 189 -0.32 7.45 -11.42
C ASP A 189 -1.25 8.63 -11.14
N SER A 190 -0.93 9.81 -11.67
CA SER A 190 -1.76 11.01 -11.50
C SER A 190 -3.11 10.89 -12.18
N ILE A 191 -3.17 10.20 -13.32
CA ILE A 191 -4.43 9.94 -14.02
C ILE A 191 -5.28 8.92 -13.23
N LEU A 192 -4.67 7.94 -12.58
CA LEU A 192 -5.37 7.02 -11.69
C LEU A 192 -5.95 7.74 -10.46
N ASP A 193 -5.25 8.72 -9.91
CA ASP A 193 -5.78 9.56 -8.84
C ASP A 193 -6.98 10.41 -9.32
N GLU A 194 -6.89 11.02 -10.51
CA GLU A 194 -8.01 11.74 -11.14
C GLU A 194 -9.23 10.83 -11.37
N PHE A 195 -9.00 9.56 -11.71
CA PHE A 195 -10.08 8.59 -11.86
C PHE A 195 -10.83 8.33 -10.55
N LEU A 196 -10.13 8.27 -9.41
CA LEU A 196 -10.77 8.08 -8.11
C LEU A 196 -11.67 9.27 -7.76
N GLU A 197 -11.19 10.49 -7.99
CA GLU A 197 -11.96 11.72 -7.78
C GLU A 197 -13.22 11.76 -8.67
N PHE A 198 -13.10 11.36 -9.93
CA PHE A 198 -14.20 11.38 -10.89
C PHE A 198 -15.25 10.27 -10.63
N SER A 199 -14.80 9.07 -10.29
CA SER A 199 -15.67 7.88 -10.16
C SER A 199 -16.28 7.70 -8.78
N ASN A 200 -15.80 8.43 -7.77
CA ASN A 200 -16.17 8.26 -6.37
C ASN A 200 -15.97 6.81 -5.87
N LEU A 201 -14.99 6.11 -6.45
CA LEU A 201 -14.56 4.79 -6.02
C LEU A 201 -13.36 4.90 -5.07
N ASN A 202 -13.25 3.94 -4.15
CA ASN A 202 -12.13 3.86 -3.23
C ASN A 202 -11.03 2.96 -3.80
N ALA A 203 -9.78 3.35 -3.56
CA ALA A 203 -8.62 2.49 -3.73
C ALA A 203 -8.00 2.15 -2.38
N TYR A 204 -7.39 0.98 -2.29
CA TYR A 204 -6.76 0.51 -1.06
C TYR A 204 -5.29 0.16 -1.27
N VAL A 205 -4.54 0.11 -0.19
CA VAL A 205 -3.18 -0.42 -0.12
C VAL A 205 -3.09 -1.49 0.96
N VAL A 206 -2.43 -2.59 0.63
CA VAL A 206 -2.08 -3.67 1.56
C VAL A 206 -0.84 -3.28 2.33
N GLN A 207 -0.89 -3.41 3.65
CA GLN A 207 0.16 -2.97 4.54
C GLN A 207 0.42 -4.01 5.64
N PRO A 208 1.67 -4.51 5.84
CA PRO A 208 2.92 -4.11 5.17
C PRO A 208 3.01 -4.53 3.69
N ASN A 209 3.99 -3.98 2.97
CA ASN A 209 4.24 -4.28 1.56
C ASN A 209 4.53 -5.78 1.38
N VAL A 210 3.88 -6.41 0.41
CA VAL A 210 4.14 -7.83 0.03
C VAL A 210 4.82 -7.97 -1.32
N VAL A 211 5.13 -6.83 -1.94
CA VAL A 211 6.01 -6.71 -3.09
C VAL A 211 7.06 -5.67 -2.74
N MET A 212 8.28 -5.83 -3.22
CA MET A 212 9.33 -4.83 -3.13
C MET A 212 9.69 -4.31 -4.52
N HIS A 213 10.03 -3.03 -4.60
CA HIS A 213 10.55 -2.43 -5.82
C HIS A 213 12.07 -2.61 -5.87
N ILE A 214 12.60 -3.19 -6.96
CA ILE A 214 14.02 -3.50 -7.17
C ILE A 214 14.65 -2.63 -8.28
N GLY A 215 13.88 -1.73 -8.88
CA GLY A 215 14.32 -0.83 -9.95
C GLY A 215 15.35 0.20 -9.47
N MET A 216 16.61 0.03 -9.90
CA MET A 216 17.69 0.98 -9.59
C MET A 216 17.87 2.07 -10.66
N TYR A 217 17.28 1.89 -11.85
CA TYR A 217 17.42 2.83 -12.96
C TYR A 217 16.08 3.04 -13.63
N SER A 218 15.63 4.28 -13.69
CA SER A 218 14.39 4.63 -14.37
C SER A 218 14.69 5.07 -15.79
N ALA A 219 14.27 4.28 -16.79
CA ALA A 219 14.33 4.67 -18.19
C ALA A 219 13.47 5.91 -18.49
N LEU A 220 12.42 6.15 -17.69
CA LEU A 220 11.55 7.32 -17.79
C LEU A 220 12.27 8.61 -17.36
N ARG A 221 13.05 8.52 -16.29
CA ARG A 221 13.78 9.68 -15.71
C ARG A 221 15.23 9.77 -16.17
N GLN A 222 15.71 8.80 -16.95
CA GLN A 222 17.08 8.64 -17.44
C GLN A 222 18.15 8.79 -16.34
N ASN A 223 17.84 8.31 -15.15
CA ASN A 223 18.69 8.47 -13.97
C ASN A 223 18.63 7.22 -13.08
N ILE A 224 19.69 7.03 -12.30
CA ILE A 224 19.70 6.07 -11.20
C ILE A 224 18.72 6.60 -10.15
N VAL A 225 17.78 5.75 -9.77
CA VAL A 225 16.83 6.02 -8.71
C VAL A 225 17.10 4.97 -7.66
N ASP A 226 17.24 5.39 -6.41
CA ASP A 226 17.38 4.44 -5.33
C ASP A 226 16.06 3.64 -5.23
N PRO A 227 16.10 2.30 -5.29
CA PRO A 227 14.91 1.47 -5.23
C PRO A 227 14.13 1.64 -3.92
N PHE A 228 14.78 2.14 -2.87
CA PHE A 228 14.16 2.49 -1.58
C PHE A 228 13.62 3.94 -1.55
N LEU A 229 13.91 4.75 -2.57
CA LEU A 229 13.40 6.11 -2.74
C LEU A 229 12.22 6.22 -3.72
N MET A 230 11.91 5.18 -4.50
CA MET A 230 10.67 5.18 -5.29
C MET A 230 9.49 4.85 -4.42
#